data_AF-A0A921NPK4-F1
#
_entry.id   AF-A0A921NPK4-F1
#
_cell.length_a   1.000
_cell.length_b   1.000
_cell.length_c   1.000
_cell.angle_alpha   90.00
_cell.angle_beta   90.00
_cell.angle_gamma   90.00
#
_symmetry.space_group_name_H-M   'P 1'
#
loop_
_entity.id
_entity.type
_entity.pdbx_description
1 polymer ?
#
loop_
_entity_poly.entity_id
_entity_poly.type
_entity_poly.pdbx_seq_one_letter_code
_entity_poly.pdbx_strand_id
1 'polypeptide(L)' 'MSTVSAEYYQIKGLVSDMPADERAEVASVEALVVELAMSSKPAALGVILASIKLSLEG' A
#
# COMPACT_ATOMS: atom_id res chain seq x y z
N MET A 1 -21.55 3.43 -6.14
CA MET A 1 -20.21 3.10 -5.61
C MET A 1 -19.33 4.32 -5.80
N SER A 2 -18.49 4.68 -4.83
CA SER A 2 -17.53 5.80 -4.99
C SER A 2 -16.37 5.36 -5.88
N THR A 3 -15.75 6.27 -6.63
CA THR A 3 -14.53 6.00 -7.43
C THR A 3 -13.43 5.38 -6.57
N VAL A 4 -13.23 5.90 -5.35
CA VAL A 4 -12.25 5.36 -4.38
C VAL A 4 -12.51 3.89 -4.05
N SER A 5 -13.78 3.51 -3.90
CA SER A 5 -14.12 2.10 -3.63
C SER A 5 -13.86 1.20 -4.83
N ALA A 6 -14.02 1.70 -6.06
CA ALA A 6 -13.75 0.92 -7.27
C ALA A 6 -12.24 0.70 -7.46
N GLU A 7 -11.43 1.75 -7.29
CA GLU A 7 -9.97 1.68 -7.36
C GLU A 7 -9.39 0.73 -6.30
N TYR A 8 -9.90 0.79 -5.07
CA TYR A 8 -9.52 -0.15 -4.01
C TYR A 8 -9.72 -1.61 -4.42
N TYR A 9 -10.89 -1.96 -4.97
CA TYR A 9 -11.17 -3.32 -5.38
C TYR A 9 -10.35 -3.77 -6.59
N GLN A 10 -9.99 -2.85 -7.50
CA GLN A 10 -9.09 -3.14 -8.61
C GLN A 10 -7.68 -3.49 -8.11
N ILE A 11 -7.12 -2.68 -7.20
CA ILE A 11 -5.80 -2.95 -6.61
C ILE A 11 -5.82 -4.29 -5.87
N LYS A 12 -6.88 -4.55 -5.09
CA LYS A 12 -7.04 -5.84 -4.40
C LYS A 12 -7.11 -7.02 -5.38
N GLY A 13 -7.78 -6.85 -6.51
CA GLY A 13 -7.82 -7.85 -7.58
C GLY A 13 -6.43 -8.14 -8.14
N LEU A 14 -5.67 -7.09 -8.48
CA LEU A 14 -4.31 -7.22 -8.99
C LEU A 14 -3.39 -7.97 -8.03
N VAL A 15 -3.43 -7.65 -6.74
CA VAL A 15 -2.64 -8.37 -5.72
C VAL A 15 -3.12 -9.82 -5.59
N SER A 16 -4.42 -10.08 -5.71
CA SER A 16 -4.95 -11.45 -5.62
C SER A 16 -4.48 -12.33 -6.78
N ASP A 17 -4.33 -11.74 -7.97
CA ASP A 17 -3.91 -12.42 -9.20
C ASP A 17 -2.39 -12.70 -9.27
N MET A 18 -1.59 -12.12 -8.36
CA MET A 18 -0.14 -12.35 -8.29
C MET A 18 0.20 -13.80 -7.86
N PRO A 19 1.35 -14.33 -8.29
CA PRO A 19 1.97 -15.54 -7.73
C PRO A 19 2.08 -15.52 -6.19
N ALA A 20 2.10 -16.69 -5.56
CA ALA A 20 2.02 -16.78 -4.10
C ALA A 20 3.23 -16.17 -3.37
N ASP A 21 4.40 -16.28 -3.97
CA ASP A 21 5.66 -15.66 -3.55
C ASP A 21 5.61 -14.13 -3.66
N GLU A 22 5.15 -13.60 -4.80
CA GLU A 22 4.97 -12.15 -4.98
C GLU A 22 3.92 -11.58 -4.01
N ARG A 23 2.81 -12.29 -3.78
CA ARG A 23 1.82 -11.88 -2.77
C ARG A 23 2.39 -11.85 -1.35
N ALA A 24 3.25 -12.80 -1.02
CA ALA A 24 3.90 -12.84 0.29
C ALA A 24 4.86 -11.66 0.47
N GLU A 25 5.56 -11.25 -0.59
CA GLU A 25 6.40 -10.06 -0.60
C GLU A 25 5.57 -8.79 -0.38
N VAL A 26 4.46 -8.62 -1.12
CA VAL A 26 3.54 -7.49 -0.94
C VAL A 26 3.03 -7.42 0.50
N ALA A 27 2.56 -8.54 1.06
CA ALA A 27 2.09 -8.60 2.44
C ALA A 27 3.19 -8.25 3.46
N SER A 28 4.43 -8.67 3.22
CA SER A 28 5.57 -8.31 4.06
C SER A 28 5.88 -6.81 4.01
N VAL A 29 5.82 -6.20 2.82
CA VAL A 29 6.04 -4.75 2.67
C VAL A 29 4.93 -3.96 3.33
N GLU A 30 3.66 -4.37 3.17
CA GLU A 30 2.52 -3.75 3.84
C GLU A 30 2.70 -3.76 5.37
N ALA A 31 3.13 -4.89 5.94
CA ALA A 31 3.38 -5.00 7.38
C ALA A 31 4.46 -4.01 7.87
N LEU A 32 5.57 -3.88 7.14
CA LEU A 32 6.66 -2.95 7.47
C LEU A 32 6.21 -1.48 7.40
N VAL A 33 5.40 -1.14 6.38
CA VAL A 33 4.85 0.21 6.20
C VAL A 33 3.91 0.57 7.35
N VAL A 34 3.05 -0.37 7.76
CA VAL A 34 2.15 -0.18 8.90
C VAL A 34 2.93 -0.04 10.20
N GLU A 35 3.93 -0.89 10.44
CA GLU A 35 4.79 -0.81 11.62
C GLU A 35 5.48 0.56 11.72
N LEU A 36 6.06 1.03 10.61
CA LEU A 36 6.69 2.35 10.54
C LEU A 36 5.68 3.47 10.84
N ALA A 37 4.48 3.41 10.24
CA ALA A 37 3.44 4.40 10.46
C ALA A 37 2.96 4.43 11.92
N MET A 38 2.93 3.26 12.59
CA MET A 38 2.54 3.15 13.99
C MET A 38 3.60 3.66 14.97
N SER A 39 4.85 3.82 14.54
CA SER A 39 5.95 4.27 15.41
C SER A 39 5.74 5.69 15.95
N SER A 40 5.14 6.60 15.16
CA SER A 40 4.84 7.97 15.56
C SER A 40 3.94 8.69 14.55
N LYS A 41 3.27 9.78 14.97
CA LYS A 41 2.47 10.63 14.06
C LYS A 41 3.28 11.20 12.89
N PRO A 42 4.51 11.73 13.08
CA PRO A 42 5.33 12.18 11.96
C PRO A 42 5.71 11.05 11.00
N ALA A 43 5.99 9.85 11.51
CA ALA A 43 6.29 8.69 10.67
C ALA A 43 5.07 8.28 9.81
N ALA A 44 3.86 8.29 10.37
CA ALA A 44 2.63 8.05 9.60
C ALA A 44 2.47 9.07 8.46
N LEU A 45 2.68 10.36 8.73
CA LEU A 45 2.65 11.42 7.72
C LEU A 45 3.74 11.21 6.65
N GLY A 46 4.94 10.84 7.07
CA GLY A 46 6.05 10.54 6.17
C GLY A 46 5.76 9.38 5.23
N VAL A 47 5.19 8.28 5.76
CA VAL A 47 4.74 7.13 4.97
C VAL A 47 3.70 7.54 3.93
N ILE A 48 2.68 8.32 4.33
CA ILE A 48 1.63 8.77 3.40
C ILE A 48 2.23 9.63 2.27
N LEU A 49 3.08 10.59 2.61
CA LEU A 49 3.71 11.47 1.62
C LEU A 49 4.65 10.72 0.68
N ALA A 50 5.42 9.76 1.20
CA ALA A 50 6.29 8.91 0.39
C ALA A 50 5.49 8.04 -0.58
N SER A 51 4.41 7.40 -0.12
CA SER A 51 3.52 6.61 -0.98
C SER A 51 2.91 7.44 -2.10
N ILE A 52 2.42 8.65 -1.79
CA ILE A 52 1.88 9.57 -2.81
C ILE A 52 2.96 9.96 -3.82
N LYS A 53 4.16 10.32 -3.34
CA LYS A 53 5.29 10.69 -4.21
C LYS A 53 5.63 9.55 -5.17
N LEU A 54 5.79 8.33 -4.66
CA LEU A 54 6.10 7.16 -5.48
C LEU A 54 5.01 6.88 -6.53
N SER A 55 3.73 7.04 -6.18
CA SER A 55 2.62 6.91 -7.13
C SER A 55 2.63 7.97 -8.24
N LEU A 56 3.25 9.14 -8.01
CA LEU A 56 3.34 10.23 -8.99
C LEU A 56 4.64 10.20 -9.81
N GLU A 57 5.66 9.47 -9.35
CA GLU A 57 6.93 9.27 -10.05
C GLU A 57 6.91 8.08 -11.03
N GLY A 58 5.79 7.34 -11.08
CA GLY A 58 5.53 6.25 -12.02
C GLY A 58 5.19 6.69 -13.43
#